data_AF-A0A924RGH8-F1
#
_entry.id   AF-A0A924RGH8-F1
#
_cell.length_a   1.000
_cell.length_b   1.000
_cell.length_c   1.000
_cell.angle_alpha   90.00
_cell.angle_beta   90.00
_cell.angle_gamma   90.00
#
_symmetry.space_group_name_H-M   'P 1'
#
loop_
_entity.id
_entity.type
_entity.pdbx_description
1 polymer ?
#
loop_
_entity_poly.entity_id
_entity_poly.type
_entity_poly.pdbx_seq_one_letter_code
_entity_poly.pdbx_strand_id
1 'polypeptide(L)'
;MSILTPRFQRESFASGAHLRVVNWHNTPHSGQATLRADLAWYAQRYDPVLPEDLDRLFETGQWGRSRPGFIPAFYDGYLNNATVAAPVCAELGITAWFFPPTGFLSVEPHEQVAYADANDIVLMDEERSQPSVAMSWDDLEVISRDHVVAAHTANHAQARHIVTAEDVEREVLVPARRITEVTGRRPPAFAFLYGTPFDPGSVAGRALLDAGIRYAVSNTAYERIAD
;
A
#
# COMPACT_ATOMS: atom_id res chain seq x y z
N MET A 1 16.86 16.69 13.59
CA MET A 1 15.58 16.67 14.31
C MET A 1 14.88 18.00 14.08
N SER A 2 14.09 18.10 13.01
CA SER A 2 13.29 19.30 12.74
C SER A 2 12.04 19.19 13.60
N ILE A 3 11.95 19.97 14.69
CA ILE A 3 10.67 20.15 15.36
C ILE A 3 9.86 21.06 14.45
N LEU A 4 9.04 20.45 13.59
CA LEU A 4 8.08 21.15 12.75
C LEU A 4 7.08 21.82 13.70
N THR A 5 7.16 23.15 13.80
CA THR A 5 6.24 23.91 14.66
C THR A 5 4.81 23.77 14.12
N PRO A 6 3.76 23.90 14.97
CA PRO A 6 2.38 23.94 14.50
C PRO A 6 2.14 25.04 13.44
N ARG A 7 2.90 26.14 13.51
CA ARG A 7 2.89 27.20 12.50
C ARG A 7 3.43 26.69 11.17
N PHE A 8 4.59 26.03 11.15
CA PHE A 8 5.16 25.43 9.94
C PHE A 8 4.19 24.42 9.30
N GLN A 9 3.56 23.56 10.11
CA GLN A 9 2.57 22.60 9.62
C GLN A 9 1.36 23.31 8.99
N ARG A 10 0.79 24.32 9.65
CA ARG A 10 -0.33 25.10 9.11
C ARG A 10 0.03 25.80 7.81
N GLU A 11 1.21 26.43 7.76
CA GLU A 11 1.72 27.09 6.55
C GLU A 11 1.92 26.08 5.41
N SER A 12 2.45 24.90 5.71
CA SER A 12 2.63 23.80 4.74
C SER A 12 1.29 23.25 4.24
N PHE A 13 0.31 23.07 5.12
CA PHE A 13 -1.04 22.65 4.71
C PHE A 13 -1.71 23.72 3.83
N ALA A 14 -1.64 24.99 4.24
CA ALA A 14 -2.26 26.10 3.52
C ALA A 14 -1.60 26.36 2.15
N SER A 15 -0.30 26.11 2.02
CA SER A 15 0.43 26.25 0.75
C SER A 15 0.32 25.01 -0.15
N GLY A 16 -0.36 23.94 0.29
CA GLY A 16 -0.45 22.69 -0.46
C GLY A 16 0.83 21.84 -0.41
N ALA A 17 1.79 22.18 0.45
CA ALA A 17 3.00 21.40 0.70
C ALA A 17 2.72 20.21 1.62
N HIS A 18 1.83 19.31 1.18
CA HIS A 18 1.52 18.07 1.88
C HIS A 18 1.22 16.93 0.90
N LEU A 19 1.43 15.72 1.37
CA LEU A 19 1.01 14.49 0.72
C LEU A 19 -0.27 13.99 1.40
N ARG A 20 -1.31 13.69 0.60
CA ARG A 20 -2.53 13.06 1.08
C ARG A 20 -2.45 11.57 0.79
N VAL A 21 -2.27 10.74 1.82
CA VAL A 21 -2.41 9.29 1.72
C VAL A 21 -3.80 8.93 2.26
N VAL A 22 -4.57 8.17 1.49
CA VAL A 22 -5.91 7.71 1.91
C VAL A 22 -5.97 6.20 1.73
N ASN A 23 -6.34 5.51 2.80
CA ASN A 23 -6.30 4.06 2.89
C ASN A 23 -7.72 3.50 2.69
N TRP A 24 -7.89 2.70 1.64
CA TRP A 24 -9.02 1.81 1.43
C TRP A 24 -8.58 0.37 1.67
N HIS A 25 -9.50 -0.47 2.11
CA HIS A 25 -9.24 -1.90 2.34
C HIS A 25 -10.18 -2.69 1.43
N ASN A 26 -11.37 -2.99 1.90
CA ASN A 26 -12.38 -3.71 1.14
C ASN A 26 -13.26 -2.74 0.32
N THR A 27 -13.32 -2.93 -1.00
CA THR A 27 -14.11 -2.10 -1.93
C THR A 27 -15.17 -2.93 -2.65
N PRO A 28 -16.25 -3.36 -1.97
CA PRO A 28 -17.25 -4.25 -2.55
C PRO A 28 -17.95 -3.60 -3.75
N HIS A 29 -18.56 -4.43 -4.61
CA HIS A 29 -19.29 -3.92 -5.77
C HIS A 29 -20.45 -2.99 -5.37
N SER A 30 -21.14 -3.27 -4.26
CA SER A 30 -22.17 -2.38 -3.71
C SER A 30 -21.65 -0.96 -3.37
N GLY A 31 -20.35 -0.82 -3.06
CA GLY A 31 -19.69 0.45 -2.74
C GLY A 31 -19.03 1.15 -3.92
N GLN A 32 -19.00 0.55 -5.11
CA GLN A 32 -18.24 1.05 -6.27
C GLN A 32 -18.60 2.50 -6.66
N ALA A 33 -19.88 2.86 -6.60
CA ALA A 33 -20.31 4.21 -6.95
C ALA A 33 -19.76 5.27 -5.98
N THR A 34 -19.70 4.94 -4.69
CA THR A 34 -19.12 5.80 -3.65
C THR A 34 -17.62 5.92 -3.85
N LEU A 35 -16.92 4.79 -4.03
CA LEU A 35 -15.47 4.78 -4.29
C LEU A 35 -15.11 5.67 -5.49
N ARG A 36 -15.84 5.52 -6.60
CA ARG A 36 -15.63 6.32 -7.81
C ARG A 36 -15.87 7.81 -7.55
N ALA A 37 -16.90 8.17 -6.79
CA ALA A 37 -17.17 9.57 -6.44
C ALA A 37 -16.04 10.16 -5.57
N ASP A 38 -15.55 9.41 -4.59
CA ASP A 38 -14.45 9.83 -3.72
C ASP A 38 -13.15 10.01 -4.51
N LEU A 39 -12.76 9.03 -5.32
CA LEU A 39 -11.56 9.09 -6.15
C LEU A 39 -11.64 10.24 -7.17
N ALA A 40 -12.79 10.46 -7.80
CA ALA A 40 -12.99 11.58 -8.72
C ALA A 40 -12.87 12.94 -8.00
N TRP A 41 -13.35 13.03 -6.75
CA TRP A 41 -13.20 14.24 -5.95
C TRP A 41 -11.73 14.55 -5.66
N TYR A 42 -10.92 13.53 -5.34
CA TYR A 42 -9.48 13.67 -5.15
C TYR A 42 -8.76 14.01 -6.46
N ALA A 43 -9.04 13.34 -7.56
CA ALA A 43 -8.39 13.58 -8.85
C ALA A 43 -8.60 15.00 -9.41
N GLN A 44 -9.69 15.67 -9.01
CA GLN A 44 -9.90 17.09 -9.34
C GLN A 44 -8.98 18.04 -8.56
N ARG A 45 -8.48 17.63 -7.39
CA ARG A 45 -7.81 18.51 -6.41
C ARG A 45 -6.35 18.17 -6.15
N TYR A 46 -5.93 16.94 -6.45
CA TYR A 46 -4.62 16.41 -6.15
C TYR A 46 -4.03 15.72 -7.38
N ASP A 47 -2.70 15.63 -7.42
CA ASP A 47 -1.99 14.86 -8.44
C ASP A 47 -1.65 13.46 -7.89
N PRO A 48 -1.99 12.37 -8.61
CA PRO A 48 -1.59 11.01 -8.23
C PRO A 48 -0.06 10.91 -8.12
N VAL A 49 0.42 10.34 -7.02
CA VAL A 49 1.86 10.28 -6.74
C VAL A 49 2.44 8.98 -7.27
N LEU A 50 3.50 9.10 -8.08
CA LEU A 50 4.34 8.00 -8.51
C LEU A 50 5.58 7.89 -7.61
N PRO A 51 6.25 6.71 -7.55
CA PRO A 51 7.48 6.55 -6.77
C PRO A 51 8.54 7.60 -7.15
N GLU A 52 8.68 7.91 -8.43
CA GLU A 52 9.60 8.90 -8.99
C GLU A 52 9.28 10.35 -8.59
N ASP A 53 8.01 10.68 -8.30
CA ASP A 53 7.64 11.99 -7.77
C ASP A 53 8.20 12.16 -6.35
N LEU A 54 8.16 11.10 -5.55
CA LEU A 54 8.73 11.08 -4.20
C LEU A 54 10.26 11.11 -4.26
N ASP A 55 10.88 10.31 -5.14
CA ASP A 55 12.33 10.29 -5.33
C ASP A 55 12.84 11.70 -5.64
N ARG A 56 12.22 12.35 -6.63
CA ARG A 56 12.52 13.75 -6.99
C ARG A 56 12.31 14.69 -5.82
N LEU A 57 11.21 14.56 -5.07
CA LEU A 57 10.96 15.41 -3.91
C LEU A 57 12.08 15.28 -2.88
N PHE A 58 12.52 14.07 -2.55
CA PHE A 58 13.56 13.87 -1.55
C PHE A 58 14.96 14.23 -2.07
N GLU A 59 15.25 14.04 -3.36
CA GLU A 59 16.54 14.40 -3.97
C GLU A 59 16.69 15.92 -4.15
N THR A 60 15.63 16.62 -4.54
CA THR A 60 15.69 18.04 -4.94
C THR A 60 15.06 18.99 -3.93
N GLY A 61 14.24 18.48 -3.00
CA GLY A 61 13.39 19.28 -2.14
C GLY A 61 12.19 19.92 -2.86
N GLN A 62 11.88 19.51 -4.10
CA GLN A 62 10.83 20.13 -4.93
C GLN A 62 9.74 19.15 -5.36
N TRP A 63 8.48 19.52 -5.12
CA TRP A 63 7.29 18.69 -5.40
C TRP A 63 6.96 18.53 -6.90
N GLY A 64 7.39 19.43 -7.79
CA GLY A 64 7.37 19.21 -9.25
C GLY A 64 6.00 19.19 -9.95
N ARG A 65 4.92 19.13 -9.19
CA ARG A 65 3.54 19.11 -9.68
C ARG A 65 2.80 20.39 -9.27
N SER A 66 1.67 20.65 -9.93
CA SER A 66 0.91 21.90 -9.74
C SER A 66 -0.10 21.81 -8.59
N ARG A 67 -0.49 20.60 -8.17
CA ARG A 67 -1.42 20.35 -7.07
C ARG A 67 -0.76 19.46 -6.01
N PRO A 68 -1.24 19.46 -4.75
CA PRO A 68 -0.70 18.58 -3.71
C PRO A 68 -0.80 17.11 -4.11
N GLY A 69 0.10 16.27 -3.59
CA GLY A 69 0.15 14.86 -3.94
C GLY A 69 -0.96 14.03 -3.28
N PHE A 70 -1.43 13.01 -4.00
CA PHE A 70 -2.39 12.03 -3.50
C PHE A 70 -1.93 10.59 -3.79
N ILE A 71 -1.92 9.76 -2.75
CA ILE A 71 -1.73 8.31 -2.82
C ILE A 71 -3.05 7.65 -2.43
N PRO A 72 -3.81 7.10 -3.40
CA PRO A 72 -4.85 6.15 -3.10
C PRO A 72 -4.22 4.79 -2.79
N ALA A 73 -4.26 4.38 -1.52
CA ALA A 73 -3.66 3.14 -1.06
C ALA A 73 -4.74 2.09 -0.78
N PHE A 74 -4.65 0.93 -1.44
CA PHE A 74 -5.55 -0.21 -1.27
C PHE A 74 -4.82 -1.38 -0.60
N TYR A 75 -5.32 -1.84 0.54
CA TYR A 75 -4.68 -2.84 1.39
C TYR A 75 -5.33 -4.22 1.29
N ASP A 76 -4.66 -5.20 1.89
CA ASP A 76 -5.09 -6.58 2.20
C ASP A 76 -5.39 -7.52 1.03
N GLY A 77 -5.17 -7.11 -0.22
CA GLY A 77 -5.22 -8.06 -1.34
C GLY A 77 -6.61 -8.67 -1.63
N TYR A 78 -7.71 -8.01 -1.25
CA TYR A 78 -9.07 -8.46 -1.57
C TYR A 78 -9.28 -8.62 -3.09
N LEU A 79 -10.13 -9.55 -3.50
CA LEU A 79 -10.50 -9.74 -4.92
C LEU A 79 -11.05 -8.44 -5.52
N ASN A 80 -11.85 -7.70 -4.75
CA ASN A 80 -12.44 -6.46 -5.21
C ASN A 80 -11.45 -5.29 -5.37
N ASN A 81 -10.21 -5.41 -4.88
CA ASN A 81 -9.15 -4.50 -5.29
C ASN A 81 -8.84 -4.65 -6.79
N ALA A 82 -8.92 -5.88 -7.32
CA ALA A 82 -8.73 -6.16 -8.75
C ALA A 82 -9.99 -5.95 -9.58
N THR A 83 -11.18 -6.26 -9.05
CA THR A 83 -12.43 -6.19 -9.83
C THR A 83 -13.19 -4.85 -9.69
N VAL A 84 -12.85 -4.02 -8.70
CA VAL A 84 -13.49 -2.73 -8.44
C VAL A 84 -12.47 -1.59 -8.36
N ALA A 85 -11.53 -1.64 -7.42
CA ALA A 85 -10.64 -0.51 -7.15
C ALA A 85 -9.74 -0.16 -8.34
N ALA A 86 -9.00 -1.14 -8.87
CA ALA A 86 -8.10 -0.93 -10.01
C ALA A 86 -8.86 -0.46 -11.27
N PRO A 87 -9.99 -1.09 -11.68
CA PRO A 87 -10.79 -0.60 -12.81
C PRO A 87 -11.28 0.85 -12.63
N VAL A 88 -11.78 1.22 -11.45
CA VAL A 88 -12.21 2.60 -11.18
C VAL A 88 -11.04 3.58 -11.24
N CYS A 89 -9.87 3.19 -10.73
CA CYS A 89 -8.66 4.02 -10.83
C CYS A 89 -8.26 4.22 -12.29
N ALA A 90 -8.29 3.16 -13.10
CA ALA A 90 -7.99 3.22 -14.54
C ALA A 90 -8.99 4.11 -15.29
N GLU A 91 -10.30 4.00 -15.03
CA GLU A 91 -11.34 4.87 -15.61
C GLU A 91 -11.08 6.36 -15.33
N LEU A 92 -10.55 6.67 -14.15
CA LEU A 92 -10.28 8.04 -13.71
C LEU A 92 -8.87 8.53 -14.06
N GLY A 93 -8.03 7.68 -14.67
CA GLY A 93 -6.63 8.01 -14.97
C GLY A 93 -5.77 8.23 -13.72
N ILE A 94 -6.08 7.51 -12.64
CA ILE A 94 -5.38 7.61 -11.35
C ILE A 94 -4.45 6.40 -11.20
N THR A 95 -3.17 6.66 -10.93
CA THR A 95 -2.27 5.61 -10.44
C THR A 95 -2.48 5.41 -8.94
N ALA A 96 -2.89 4.21 -8.54
CA ALA A 96 -3.05 3.81 -7.15
C ALA A 96 -1.87 2.95 -6.65
N TRP A 97 -1.84 2.73 -5.33
CA TRP A 97 -0.83 1.91 -4.65
C TRP A 97 -1.53 0.73 -3.97
N PHE A 98 -1.11 -0.49 -4.29
CA PHE A 98 -1.68 -1.72 -3.73
C PHE A 98 -0.69 -2.38 -2.78
N PHE A 99 -1.18 -2.80 -1.62
CA PHE A 99 -0.42 -3.37 -0.50
C PHE A 99 -0.96 -4.79 -0.17
N PRO A 100 -0.75 -5.80 -1.03
CA PRO A 100 -1.24 -7.15 -0.78
C PRO A 100 -0.35 -7.92 0.22
N PRO A 101 -0.93 -8.62 1.21
CA PRO A 101 -0.27 -9.69 1.93
C PRO A 101 -0.14 -10.88 0.99
N THR A 102 1.08 -11.21 0.58
CA THR A 102 1.28 -12.17 -0.54
C THR A 102 0.83 -13.59 -0.22
N GLY A 103 0.76 -13.95 1.06
CA GLY A 103 0.23 -15.24 1.50
C GLY A 103 -1.22 -15.41 1.08
N PHE A 104 -2.04 -14.36 1.20
CA PHE A 104 -3.47 -14.41 0.89
C PHE A 104 -3.76 -14.73 -0.59
N LEU A 105 -2.95 -14.16 -1.49
CA LEU A 105 -3.03 -14.38 -2.95
C LEU A 105 -2.72 -15.83 -3.36
N SER A 106 -2.13 -16.62 -2.46
CA SER A 106 -1.72 -18.00 -2.72
C SER A 106 -2.64 -19.04 -2.07
N VAL A 107 -3.70 -18.61 -1.39
CA VAL A 107 -4.62 -19.51 -0.67
C VAL A 107 -5.70 -20.00 -1.64
N GLU A 108 -5.96 -21.31 -1.61
CA GLU A 108 -7.02 -21.92 -2.39
C GLU A 108 -8.40 -21.34 -2.02
N PRO A 109 -9.31 -21.13 -2.97
CA PRO A 109 -10.55 -20.38 -2.72
C PRO A 109 -11.38 -20.86 -1.52
N HIS A 110 -11.45 -22.18 -1.31
CA HIS A 110 -12.19 -22.79 -0.21
C HIS A 110 -11.58 -22.56 1.19
N GLU A 111 -10.32 -22.12 1.27
CA GLU A 111 -9.60 -21.83 2.52
C GLU A 111 -9.46 -20.33 2.79
N GLN A 112 -9.73 -19.48 1.80
CA GLN A 112 -9.46 -18.03 1.87
C GLN A 112 -10.20 -17.32 2.99
N VAL A 113 -11.47 -17.67 3.25
CA VAL A 113 -12.25 -17.07 4.35
C VAL A 113 -11.62 -17.38 5.70
N ALA A 114 -11.24 -18.64 5.93
CA ALA A 114 -10.59 -19.06 7.17
C ALA A 114 -9.20 -18.42 7.32
N TYR A 115 -8.45 -18.30 6.22
CA TYR A 115 -7.18 -17.60 6.22
C TYR A 115 -7.37 -16.11 6.57
N ALA A 116 -8.36 -15.44 5.98
CA ALA A 116 -8.62 -14.03 6.25
C ALA A 116 -8.94 -13.81 7.74
N ASP A 117 -9.82 -14.64 8.30
CA ASP A 117 -10.19 -14.60 9.72
C ASP A 117 -8.98 -14.86 10.64
N ALA A 118 -8.07 -15.75 10.25
CA ALA A 118 -6.88 -16.08 11.03
C ALA A 118 -5.78 -15.01 10.97
N ASN A 119 -5.81 -14.12 9.97
CA ASN A 119 -4.77 -13.13 9.72
C ASN A 119 -5.30 -11.68 9.80
N ASP A 120 -6.38 -11.43 10.55
CA ASP A 120 -6.94 -10.08 10.75
C ASP A 120 -7.34 -9.34 9.44
N ILE A 121 -7.72 -10.09 8.39
CA ILE A 121 -8.21 -9.53 7.12
C ILE A 121 -9.74 -9.51 7.17
N VAL A 122 -10.33 -8.31 7.21
CA VAL A 122 -11.77 -8.15 7.47
C VAL A 122 -12.59 -8.21 6.18
N LEU A 123 -13.33 -9.30 6.01
CA LEU A 123 -14.27 -9.48 4.90
C LEU A 123 -15.66 -8.91 5.21
N MET A 124 -16.25 -8.21 4.24
CA MET A 124 -17.67 -7.85 4.26
C MET A 124 -18.55 -9.06 3.91
N ASP A 125 -19.83 -9.01 4.32
CA ASP A 125 -20.80 -10.09 4.06
C ASP A 125 -20.95 -10.41 2.57
N GLU A 126 -20.94 -9.38 1.71
CA GLU A 126 -20.97 -9.53 0.26
C GLU A 126 -19.80 -10.40 -0.25
N GLU A 127 -18.59 -10.16 0.26
CA GLU A 127 -17.40 -10.90 -0.14
C GLU A 127 -17.42 -12.34 0.38
N ARG A 128 -17.85 -12.56 1.63
CA ARG A 128 -17.93 -13.92 2.22
C ARG A 128 -18.82 -14.87 1.42
N SER A 129 -19.75 -14.33 0.62
CA SER A 129 -20.64 -15.10 -0.24
C SER A 129 -20.03 -15.46 -1.62
N GLN A 130 -18.87 -14.89 -1.96
CA GLN A 130 -18.23 -15.09 -3.25
C GLN A 130 -17.40 -16.38 -3.29
N PRO A 131 -17.20 -16.97 -4.49
CA PRO A 131 -16.35 -18.16 -4.65
C PRO A 131 -14.89 -17.95 -4.26
N SER A 132 -14.39 -16.71 -4.38
CA SER A 132 -13.04 -16.27 -4.00
C SER A 132 -13.15 -14.87 -3.40
N VAL A 133 -12.29 -14.56 -2.43
CA VAL A 133 -12.25 -13.28 -1.71
C VAL A 133 -10.89 -12.60 -1.77
N ALA A 134 -9.85 -13.32 -2.18
CA ALA A 134 -8.53 -12.76 -2.49
C ALA A 134 -8.37 -12.54 -3.99
N MET A 135 -7.60 -11.52 -4.38
CA MET A 135 -7.08 -11.42 -5.75
C MET A 135 -6.09 -12.56 -6.01
N SER A 136 -5.91 -12.93 -7.26
CA SER A 136 -4.87 -13.87 -7.68
C SER A 136 -3.54 -13.17 -7.96
N TRP A 137 -2.49 -13.96 -8.17
CA TRP A 137 -1.21 -13.44 -8.68
C TRP A 137 -1.31 -12.87 -10.10
N ASP A 138 -2.20 -13.41 -10.94
CA ASP A 138 -2.45 -12.89 -12.29
C ASP A 138 -3.15 -11.52 -12.22
N ASP A 139 -4.09 -11.35 -11.28
CA ASP A 139 -4.70 -10.04 -11.01
C ASP A 139 -3.65 -9.02 -10.57
N LEU A 140 -2.72 -9.42 -9.70
CA LEU A 140 -1.64 -8.53 -9.24
C LEU A 140 -0.69 -8.13 -10.38
N GLU A 141 -0.38 -9.06 -11.30
CA GLU A 141 0.40 -8.76 -12.51
C GLU A 141 -0.31 -7.69 -13.35
N VAL A 142 -1.61 -7.86 -13.61
CA VAL A 142 -2.41 -6.90 -14.37
C VAL A 142 -2.44 -5.53 -13.68
N ILE A 143 -2.70 -5.50 -12.37
CA ILE A 143 -2.66 -4.27 -11.56
C ILE A 143 -1.32 -3.56 -11.72
N SER A 144 -0.21 -4.30 -11.71
CA SER A 144 1.14 -3.73 -11.73
C SER A 144 1.53 -2.99 -13.02
N ARG A 145 0.73 -3.14 -14.09
CA ARG A 145 0.97 -2.47 -15.37
C ARG A 145 0.69 -0.98 -15.28
N ASP A 146 -0.36 -0.59 -14.56
CA ASP A 146 -0.85 0.80 -14.44
C ASP A 146 -0.80 1.35 -13.01
N HIS A 147 -0.53 0.49 -12.02
CA HIS A 147 -0.53 0.82 -10.60
C HIS A 147 0.77 0.41 -9.91
N VAL A 148 1.05 1.04 -8.77
CA VAL A 148 2.20 0.73 -7.93
C VAL A 148 1.86 -0.44 -7.02
N VAL A 149 2.73 -1.46 -6.96
CA VAL A 149 2.62 -2.55 -5.98
C VAL A 149 3.68 -2.37 -4.90
N ALA A 150 3.22 -2.20 -3.67
CA ALA A 150 4.02 -2.12 -2.46
C ALA A 150 3.88 -3.42 -1.65
N ALA A 151 4.73 -3.61 -0.65
CA ALA A 151 4.73 -4.84 0.15
C ALA A 151 3.95 -4.68 1.46
N HIS A 152 3.22 -5.73 1.86
CA HIS A 152 2.40 -5.72 3.08
C HIS A 152 2.50 -7.01 3.89
N THR A 153 3.74 -7.42 4.16
CA THR A 153 4.10 -8.73 4.71
C THR A 153 3.55 -9.92 3.90
N ALA A 154 3.81 -11.16 4.35
CA ALA A 154 3.19 -12.33 3.72
C ALA A 154 1.83 -12.63 4.35
N ASN A 155 1.79 -12.67 5.69
CA ASN A 155 0.63 -13.13 6.46
C ASN A 155 0.00 -12.00 7.29
N HIS A 156 0.02 -10.77 6.79
CA HIS A 156 -0.58 -9.61 7.45
C HIS A 156 -0.05 -9.43 8.88
N ALA A 157 1.27 -9.42 9.05
CA ALA A 157 1.94 -9.47 10.36
C ALA A 157 2.31 -8.08 10.90
N GLN A 158 2.21 -7.92 12.23
CA GLN A 158 2.74 -6.74 12.93
C GLN A 158 4.25 -6.86 13.09
N ALA A 159 4.97 -5.74 12.98
CA ALA A 159 6.44 -5.74 13.09
C ALA A 159 6.94 -6.34 14.41
N ARG A 160 6.20 -6.16 15.51
CA ARG A 160 6.56 -6.69 16.84
C ARG A 160 6.61 -8.23 16.92
N HIS A 161 5.97 -8.93 15.98
CA HIS A 161 6.00 -10.40 15.91
C HIS A 161 7.09 -10.92 14.98
N ILE A 162 7.78 -10.04 14.25
CA ILE A 162 8.87 -10.39 13.35
C ILE A 162 10.18 -10.16 14.11
N VAL A 163 10.64 -11.21 14.81
CA VAL A 163 11.75 -11.10 15.78
C VAL A 163 12.92 -12.02 15.48
N THR A 164 12.74 -13.01 14.62
CA THR A 164 13.80 -13.92 14.17
C THR A 164 14.16 -13.72 12.70
N ALA A 165 15.29 -14.29 12.27
CA ALA A 165 15.67 -14.32 10.86
C ALA A 165 14.68 -15.12 10.01
N GLU A 166 14.07 -16.17 10.57
CA GLU A 166 13.03 -16.96 9.90
C GLU A 166 11.75 -16.14 9.70
N ASP A 167 11.34 -15.36 10.71
CA ASP A 167 10.21 -14.44 10.58
C ASP A 167 10.47 -13.39 9.50
N VAL A 168 11.68 -12.82 9.48
CA VAL A 168 12.09 -11.84 8.46
C VAL A 168 12.02 -12.45 7.06
N GLU A 169 12.56 -13.65 6.89
CA GLU A 169 12.54 -14.33 5.60
C GLU A 169 11.10 -14.57 5.15
N ARG A 170 10.26 -15.11 6.03
CA ARG A 170 8.84 -15.43 5.77
C ARG A 170 7.99 -14.18 5.52
N GLU A 171 8.08 -13.18 6.39
CA GLU A 171 7.15 -12.05 6.39
C GLU A 171 7.66 -10.83 5.61
N VAL A 172 8.94 -10.74 5.27
CA VAL A 172 9.50 -9.54 4.64
C VAL A 172 10.17 -9.85 3.32
N LEU A 173 11.14 -10.76 3.31
CA LEU A 173 12.00 -10.95 2.14
C LEU A 173 11.35 -11.81 1.06
N VAL A 174 10.73 -12.94 1.42
CA VAL A 174 9.95 -13.77 0.48
C VAL A 174 8.84 -12.95 -0.20
N PRO A 175 7.93 -12.25 0.51
CA PRO A 175 6.87 -11.46 -0.14
C PRO A 175 7.43 -10.41 -1.11
N ALA A 176 8.48 -9.68 -0.72
CA ALA A 176 9.09 -8.67 -1.59
C ALA A 176 9.69 -9.28 -2.87
N ARG A 177 10.35 -10.44 -2.77
CA ARG A 177 10.88 -11.17 -3.94
C ARG A 177 9.75 -11.66 -4.85
N ARG A 178 8.68 -12.23 -4.29
CA ARG A 178 7.51 -12.69 -5.06
C ARG A 178 6.82 -11.56 -5.82
N ILE A 179 6.63 -10.41 -5.19
CA ILE A 179 6.13 -9.20 -5.87
C ILE A 179 7.08 -8.81 -7.01
N THR A 180 8.39 -8.85 -6.78
CA THR A 180 9.38 -8.52 -7.82
C THR A 180 9.34 -9.48 -9.00
N GLU A 181 9.20 -10.78 -8.74
CA GLU A 181 9.08 -11.83 -9.77
C GLU A 181 7.85 -11.63 -10.66
N VAL A 182 6.71 -11.27 -10.06
CA VAL A 182 5.43 -11.09 -10.76
C VAL A 182 5.35 -9.77 -11.51
N THR A 183 5.82 -8.68 -10.90
CA THR A 183 5.64 -7.32 -11.44
C THR A 183 6.85 -6.82 -12.23
N GLY A 184 7.98 -7.53 -12.17
CA GLY A 184 9.27 -7.11 -12.72
C GLY A 184 9.90 -5.92 -11.99
N ARG A 185 9.30 -5.43 -10.89
CA ARG A 185 9.75 -4.25 -10.14
C ARG A 185 9.80 -4.56 -8.65
N ARG A 186 10.87 -4.11 -7.99
CA ARG A 186 10.96 -4.18 -6.53
C ARG A 186 9.86 -3.28 -5.93
N PRO A 187 9.12 -3.72 -4.89
CA PRO A 187 8.18 -2.86 -4.21
C PRO A 187 8.90 -1.62 -3.64
N PRO A 188 8.48 -0.39 -3.97
CA PRO A 188 9.17 0.82 -3.52
C PRO A 188 8.89 1.12 -2.05
N ALA A 189 7.75 0.66 -1.53
CA ALA A 189 7.30 0.90 -0.17
C ALA A 189 6.89 -0.40 0.54
N PHE A 190 6.88 -0.34 1.87
CA PHE A 190 6.44 -1.43 2.74
C PHE A 190 5.54 -0.91 3.87
N ALA A 191 4.49 -1.66 4.20
CA ALA A 191 3.63 -1.42 5.35
C ALA A 191 3.54 -2.67 6.22
N PHE A 192 3.60 -2.51 7.53
CA PHE A 192 3.28 -3.58 8.49
C PHE A 192 1.80 -3.52 8.91
N LEU A 193 1.26 -4.61 9.44
CA LEU A 193 -0.09 -4.65 9.99
C LEU A 193 -0.30 -3.52 11.01
N TYR A 194 -1.53 -2.99 11.03
CA TYR A 194 -2.01 -1.91 11.89
C TYR A 194 -1.24 -0.59 11.75
N GLY A 195 -0.54 -0.41 10.64
CA GLY A 195 0.23 0.79 10.36
C GLY A 195 1.34 1.00 11.40
N THR A 196 2.02 -0.09 11.78
CA THR A 196 3.13 -0.05 12.73
C THR A 196 4.26 0.85 12.19
N PRO A 197 4.77 1.82 12.97
CA PRO A 197 5.88 2.67 12.54
C PRO A 197 7.15 1.88 12.20
N PHE A 198 7.96 2.41 11.30
CA PHE A 198 9.27 1.87 11.02
C PHE A 198 10.20 1.99 12.24
N ASP A 199 10.96 0.93 12.51
CA ASP A 199 12.02 0.94 13.52
C ASP A 199 13.32 0.35 12.91
N PRO A 200 14.33 1.19 12.58
CA PRO A 200 15.60 0.70 12.05
C PRO A 200 16.40 -0.14 13.06
N GLY A 201 16.06 -0.07 14.36
CA GLY A 201 16.64 -0.90 15.42
C GLY A 201 16.05 -2.31 15.49
N SER A 202 14.93 -2.59 14.82
CA SER A 202 14.31 -3.91 14.77
C SER A 202 14.93 -4.82 13.70
N VAL A 203 14.77 -6.14 13.83
CA VAL A 203 15.23 -7.09 12.80
C VAL A 203 14.45 -6.91 11.48
N ALA A 204 13.15 -6.61 11.57
CA ALA A 204 12.30 -6.36 10.41
C ALA A 204 12.71 -5.05 9.70
N GLY A 205 12.95 -3.98 10.46
CA GLY A 205 13.36 -2.70 9.90
C GLY A 205 14.71 -2.77 9.18
N ARG A 206 15.71 -3.45 9.77
CA ARG A 206 16.98 -3.73 9.07
C ARG A 206 16.77 -4.52 7.78
N ALA A 207 15.90 -5.53 7.80
CA ALA A 207 15.60 -6.30 6.61
C ALA A 207 14.98 -5.47 5.48
N LEU A 208 14.15 -4.46 5.79
CA LEU A 208 13.63 -3.53 4.79
C LEU A 208 14.75 -2.72 4.14
N LEU A 209 15.71 -2.23 4.93
CA LEU A 209 16.88 -1.50 4.43
C LEU A 209 17.75 -2.39 3.55
N ASP A 210 18.06 -3.61 4.00
CA ASP A 210 18.88 -4.58 3.26
C ASP A 210 18.21 -5.04 1.96
N ALA A 211 16.87 -5.14 1.95
CA ALA A 211 16.08 -5.41 0.75
C ALA A 211 15.99 -4.20 -0.21
N GLY A 212 16.50 -3.04 0.19
CA GLY A 212 16.45 -1.78 -0.55
C GLY A 212 15.01 -1.30 -0.79
N ILE A 213 14.15 -1.48 0.22
CA ILE A 213 12.87 -0.79 0.30
C ILE A 213 13.15 0.68 0.62
N ARG A 214 12.55 1.59 -0.14
CA ARG A 214 12.86 3.02 -0.05
C ARG A 214 11.94 3.76 0.92
N TYR A 215 10.70 3.29 1.03
CA TYR A 215 9.66 3.96 1.82
C TYR A 215 9.01 3.02 2.83
N ALA A 216 8.75 3.52 4.03
CA ALA A 216 7.88 2.87 4.99
C ALA A 216 6.57 3.66 5.15
N VAL A 217 5.46 2.93 5.28
CA VAL A 217 4.13 3.50 5.44
C VAL A 217 3.52 3.01 6.75
N SER A 218 3.05 3.96 7.56
CA SER A 218 2.37 3.74 8.83
C SER A 218 1.06 4.53 8.86
N ASN A 219 0.26 4.37 9.92
CA ASN A 219 -0.99 5.14 10.06
C ASN A 219 -0.78 6.65 10.19
N THR A 220 0.44 7.10 10.48
CA THR A 220 0.73 8.51 10.78
C THR A 220 1.83 9.11 9.92
N ALA A 221 2.50 8.30 9.09
CA ALA A 221 3.65 8.74 8.32
C ALA A 221 3.83 7.94 7.03
N TYR A 222 4.35 8.64 6.02
CA TYR A 222 5.00 8.07 4.85
C TYR A 222 6.43 8.59 4.87
N GLU A 223 7.40 7.71 5.11
CA GLU A 223 8.78 8.09 5.43
C GLU A 223 9.78 7.46 4.44
N ARG A 224 10.78 8.23 4.01
CA ARG A 224 11.94 7.69 3.29
C ARG A 224 12.86 7.02 4.30
N ILE A 225 13.15 5.74 4.09
CA ILE A 225 13.97 4.92 4.99
C ILE A 225 15.33 4.54 4.39
N ALA A 226 15.45 4.57 3.07
CA ALA A 226 16.69 4.29 2.36
C ALA A 226 16.90 5.30 1.22
N ASP A 227 18.18 5.48 0.86
CA ASP A 227 18.59 6.34 -0.26
C ASP A 227 18.47 5.61 -1.60
#